data_AF-A0A7J2JKA6-F1
#
_entry.id   AF-A0A7J2JKA6-F1
#
_cell.length_a   1.000
_cell.length_b   1.000
_cell.length_c   1.000
_cell.angle_alpha   90.00
_cell.angle_beta   90.00
_cell.angle_gamma   90.00
#
_symmetry.space_group_name_H-M   'P 1'
#
loop_
_entity.id
_entity.type
_entity.pdbx_description
1 polymer ?
#
loop_
_entity_poly.entity_id
_entity_poly.type
_entity_poly.pdbx_seq_one_letter_code
_entity_poly.pdbx_strand_id
1 'polypeptide(L)'
;YGLNIGMAFQIQDDILGVIADEEKLGKPVGSDIVEGKKSLIAIKTLEQLQQPQKEELIRILKKEKNTVAEIERAVGLFREYNAIDYCKKKAERLIEDAKRPLQEIPDSEAKDDLIEIADFVVGREI
;
A
#
# COMPACT_ATOMS: atom_id res chain seq x y z
N TYR A 1 -10.92 -5.41 15.42
CA TYR A 1 -10.83 -6.37 14.31
C TYR A 1 -11.12 -5.70 12.95
N GLY A 2 -12.38 -5.57 12.51
CA GLY A 2 -12.71 -5.24 11.10
C GLY A 2 -12.12 -3.93 10.55
N LEU A 3 -12.10 -2.86 11.35
CA LEU A 3 -11.51 -1.57 10.95
C LEU A 3 -10.01 -1.71 10.60
N ASN A 4 -9.27 -2.47 11.40
CA ASN A 4 -7.83 -2.64 11.20
C ASN A 4 -7.54 -3.49 9.96
N ILE A 5 -8.33 -4.55 9.74
CA ILE A 5 -8.23 -5.35 8.52
C ILE A 5 -8.56 -4.53 7.27
N GLY A 6 -9.64 -3.75 7.29
CA GLY A 6 -10.01 -2.90 6.16
C GLY A 6 -8.90 -1.91 5.79
N MET A 7 -8.27 -1.31 6.80
CA MET A 7 -7.12 -0.43 6.56
C MET A 7 -5.89 -1.18 6.02
N ALA A 8 -5.57 -2.36 6.59
CA ALA A 8 -4.45 -3.17 6.09
C ALA A 8 -4.67 -3.62 4.64
N PHE A 9 -5.91 -4.01 4.30
CA PHE A 9 -6.31 -4.39 2.95
C PHE A 9 -6.14 -3.24 1.95
N GLN A 10 -6.60 -2.04 2.29
CA GLN A 10 -6.44 -0.88 1.41
C GLN A 10 -4.97 -0.52 1.20
N ILE A 11 -4.15 -0.60 2.26
CA ILE A 11 -2.70 -0.36 2.12
C ILE A 11 -2.06 -1.41 1.20
N GLN A 12 -2.44 -2.67 1.31
CA GLN A 12 -1.95 -3.74 0.43
C GLN A 12 -2.39 -3.50 -1.03
N ASP A 13 -3.63 -3.09 -1.25
CA ASP A 13 -4.17 -2.74 -2.58
C ASP A 13 -3.41 -1.57 -3.20
N ASP A 14 -3.15 -0.50 -2.44
CA ASP A 14 -2.36 0.65 -2.88
C ASP A 14 -0.90 0.25 -3.22
N ILE A 15 -0.31 -0.68 -2.45
CA ILE A 15 1.02 -1.22 -2.75
C ILE A 15 1.00 -1.95 -4.09
N LEU A 16 0.06 -2.88 -4.28
CA LEU A 16 -0.10 -3.64 -5.51
C LEU A 16 -0.35 -2.72 -6.73
N GLY A 17 -1.16 -1.68 -6.58
CA GLY A 17 -1.42 -0.68 -7.62
C GLY A 17 -0.18 0.13 -8.05
N VAL A 18 0.88 0.13 -7.24
CA VAL A 18 2.14 0.84 -7.52
C VAL A 18 3.23 -0.09 -8.04
N ILE A 19 3.34 -1.31 -7.51
CA ILE A 19 4.53 -2.17 -7.77
C ILE A 19 4.26 -3.42 -8.59
N ALA A 20 3.00 -3.81 -8.79
CA ALA A 20 2.73 -5.04 -9.51
C ALA A 20 3.14 -4.91 -10.97
N ASP A 21 3.86 -5.92 -11.45
CA ASP A 21 4.16 -6.10 -12.86
C ASP A 21 2.86 -6.20 -13.68
N GLU A 22 2.88 -5.60 -14.87
CA GLU A 22 1.78 -5.72 -15.85
C GLU A 22 1.35 -7.19 -16.06
N GLU A 23 2.30 -8.11 -15.98
CA GLU A 23 2.07 -9.55 -16.15
C GLU A 23 1.27 -10.21 -15.02
N LYS A 24 1.33 -9.72 -13.77
CA LYS A 24 0.63 -10.32 -12.61
C LYS A 24 -0.80 -9.79 -12.42
N LEU A 25 -1.06 -8.53 -12.74
CA LEU A 25 -2.36 -7.87 -12.49
C LEU A 25 -3.17 -7.52 -13.74
N GLY A 26 -2.59 -7.64 -14.95
CA GLY A 26 -3.26 -7.27 -16.20
C GLY A 26 -3.59 -5.77 -16.30
N LYS A 27 -2.90 -4.93 -15.52
CA LYS A 27 -3.05 -3.47 -15.47
C LYS A 27 -1.67 -2.80 -15.63
N PRO A 28 -1.60 -1.59 -16.19
CA PRO A 28 -0.34 -0.84 -16.28
C PRO A 28 0.25 -0.61 -14.88
N VAL A 29 1.56 -0.79 -14.73
CA VAL A 29 2.29 -0.45 -13.50
C VAL A 29 1.97 0.99 -13.09
N GLY A 30 1.72 1.23 -11.80
CA GLY A 30 1.49 2.58 -11.29
C GLY A 30 0.12 3.18 -11.63
N SER A 31 -0.92 2.35 -11.76
CA SER A 31 -2.30 2.82 -11.98
C SER A 31 -2.74 3.86 -10.95
N ASP A 32 -2.29 3.73 -9.70
CA ASP A 32 -2.61 4.68 -8.63
C ASP A 32 -1.94 6.05 -8.82
N ILE A 33 -0.79 6.08 -9.50
CA ILE A 33 -0.12 7.34 -9.88
C ILE A 33 -0.94 8.01 -10.98
N VAL A 34 -1.42 7.25 -11.97
CA VAL A 34 -2.27 7.75 -13.06
C VAL A 34 -3.61 8.27 -12.53
N GLU A 35 -4.18 7.61 -11.52
CA GLU A 35 -5.41 8.06 -10.86
C GLU A 35 -5.18 9.27 -9.93
N GLY A 36 -3.92 9.69 -9.72
CA GLY A 36 -3.58 10.81 -8.85
C GLY A 36 -3.91 10.56 -7.37
N LYS A 37 -3.94 9.28 -6.94
CA LYS A 37 -4.29 8.93 -5.57
C LYS A 37 -3.27 9.49 -4.59
N LYS A 38 -3.78 10.07 -3.49
CA LYS A 38 -2.97 10.51 -2.35
C LYS A 38 -2.79 9.36 -1.36
N SER A 39 -2.26 8.24 -1.83
CA SER A 39 -2.05 7.03 -1.03
C SER A 39 -1.01 7.27 0.08
N LEU A 40 -0.98 6.37 1.06
CA LEU A 40 0.00 6.43 2.15
C LEU A 40 1.44 6.40 1.63
N ILE A 41 1.70 5.69 0.53
CA ILE A 41 3.00 5.60 -0.14
C ILE A 41 3.45 6.98 -0.62
N ALA A 42 2.55 7.70 -1.32
CA ALA A 42 2.82 9.04 -1.82
C ALA A 42 3.06 10.04 -0.69
N ILE A 43 2.20 10.03 0.34
CA ILE A 43 2.34 10.88 1.53
C ILE A 43 3.69 10.62 2.20
N LYS A 44 4.03 9.34 2.44
CA LYS A 44 5.25 8.98 3.17
C LYS A 44 6.52 9.36 2.42
N THR A 45 6.47 9.31 1.09
CA THR A 45 7.58 9.76 0.24
C THR A 45 7.72 11.28 0.33
N LEU A 46 6.63 12.03 0.18
CA LEU A 46 6.62 13.49 0.23
C LEU A 46 7.07 14.10 1.57
N GLU A 47 6.88 13.37 2.68
CA GLU A 47 7.41 13.75 3.99
C GLU A 47 8.94 13.78 4.03
N GLN A 48 9.61 12.91 3.27
CA GLN A 48 11.05 12.74 3.30
C GLN A 48 11.78 13.55 2.20
N LEU A 49 11.10 13.81 1.09
CA LEU A 49 11.68 14.54 -0.04
C LEU A 49 12.02 16.00 0.28
N GLN A 50 13.14 16.44 -0.28
CA GLN A 50 13.55 17.83 -0.35
C GLN A 50 13.36 18.38 -1.77
N GLN A 51 13.52 19.68 -1.94
CA GLN A 51 13.50 20.28 -3.28
C GLN A 51 14.77 19.89 -4.07
N PRO A 52 14.68 19.67 -5.40
CA PRO A 52 13.49 19.85 -6.27
C PRO A 52 12.61 18.60 -6.40
N GLN A 53 13.02 17.45 -5.87
CA GLN A 53 12.34 16.16 -6.05
C GLN A 53 10.91 16.16 -5.45
N LYS A 54 10.70 16.91 -4.37
CA LYS A 54 9.36 17.07 -3.77
C LYS A 54 8.37 17.69 -4.75
N GLU A 55 8.76 18.76 -5.43
CA GLU A 55 7.93 19.39 -6.45
C GLU A 55 7.75 18.52 -7.68
N GLU A 56 8.79 17.80 -8.09
CA GLU A 56 8.72 16.82 -9.18
C GLU A 56 7.62 15.78 -8.90
N LEU A 57 7.64 15.13 -7.73
CA LEU A 57 6.65 14.14 -7.36
C LEU A 57 5.23 14.73 -7.27
N ILE A 58 5.08 15.93 -6.70
CA ILE A 58 3.77 16.62 -6.65
C ILE A 58 3.23 16.88 -8.07
N ARG A 59 4.10 17.27 -9.02
CA ARG A 59 3.70 17.49 -10.42
C ARG A 59 3.24 16.20 -11.07
N ILE A 60 3.98 15.11 -10.89
CA ILE A 60 3.63 13.79 -11.42
C ILE A 60 2.25 13.36 -10.91
N LEU A 61 2.03 13.43 -9.58
CA LEU A 61 0.77 12.99 -8.93
C LEU A 61 -0.45 13.86 -9.24
N LYS A 62 -0.26 15.09 -9.74
CA LYS A 62 -1.37 16.00 -10.12
C LYS A 62 -1.72 15.96 -11.60
N LYS A 63 -0.92 15.26 -12.40
CA LYS A 63 -1.07 15.23 -13.85
C LYS A 63 -2.24 14.32 -14.23
N GLU A 64 -3.10 14.76 -15.15
CA GLU A 64 -4.23 13.93 -15.62
C GLU A 64 -3.76 12.72 -16.45
N LYS A 65 -2.59 12.82 -17.08
CA LYS A 65 -1.99 11.77 -17.91
C LYS A 65 -0.47 11.76 -17.74
N ASN A 66 0.05 10.69 -17.17
CA ASN A 66 1.49 10.48 -17.02
C ASN A 66 2.07 9.72 -18.22
N THR A 67 3.34 10.00 -18.54
CA THR A 67 4.13 9.14 -19.42
C THR A 67 4.68 7.96 -18.61
N VAL A 68 5.08 6.88 -19.30
CA VAL A 68 5.73 5.72 -18.65
C VAL A 68 6.94 6.15 -17.81
N ALA A 69 7.79 7.03 -18.35
CA ALA A 69 8.96 7.54 -17.64
C ALA A 69 8.61 8.32 -16.37
N GLU A 70 7.49 9.07 -16.35
CA GLU A 70 7.03 9.78 -15.15
C GLU A 70 6.52 8.80 -14.08
N ILE A 71 5.83 7.74 -14.50
CA ILE A 71 5.37 6.68 -13.59
C ILE A 71 6.57 5.95 -12.99
N GLU A 72 7.52 5.49 -13.82
CA GLU A 72 8.76 4.85 -13.38
C GLU A 72 9.54 5.75 -12.43
N ARG A 73 9.58 7.06 -12.70
CA ARG A 73 10.24 8.03 -11.84
C ARG A 73 9.59 8.12 -10.46
N ALA A 74 8.26 8.19 -10.38
CA ALA A 74 7.55 8.21 -9.11
C ALA A 74 7.72 6.89 -8.34
N VAL A 75 7.62 5.73 -9.01
CA VAL A 75 7.90 4.42 -8.41
C VAL A 75 9.34 4.35 -7.89
N GLY A 76 10.30 4.88 -8.64
CA GLY A 76 11.69 5.01 -8.23
C GLY A 76 11.85 5.80 -6.93
N LEU A 77 11.19 6.95 -6.82
CA LEU A 77 11.17 7.75 -5.58
C LEU A 77 10.53 6.99 -4.41
N PHE A 78 9.45 6.25 -4.64
CA PHE A 78 8.80 5.44 -3.59
C PHE A 78 9.72 4.34 -3.05
N ARG A 79 10.53 3.73 -3.91
CA ARG A 79 11.53 2.73 -3.55
C ARG A 79 12.73 3.36 -2.84
N GLU A 80 13.28 4.44 -3.40
CA GLU A 80 14.46 5.16 -2.87
C GLU A 80 14.24 5.62 -1.42
N TYR A 81 13.03 6.09 -1.10
CA TYR A 81 12.68 6.58 0.25
C TYR A 81 11.98 5.54 1.13
N ASN A 82 12.07 4.24 0.77
CA ASN A 82 11.54 3.10 1.52
C ASN A 82 10.07 3.24 1.92
N ALA A 83 9.27 3.95 1.13
CA ALA A 83 7.86 4.20 1.44
C ALA A 83 7.01 2.94 1.31
N ILE A 84 7.36 2.05 0.37
CA ILE A 84 6.70 0.76 0.18
C ILE A 84 6.89 -0.12 1.42
N ASP A 85 8.12 -0.28 1.91
CA ASP A 85 8.41 -1.09 3.09
C ASP A 85 7.78 -0.52 4.36
N TYR A 86 7.72 0.81 4.47
CA TYR A 86 6.95 1.46 5.54
C TYR A 86 5.47 1.07 5.50
N CYS A 87 4.86 1.08 4.32
CA CYS A 87 3.45 0.72 4.14
C CYS A 87 3.21 -0.77 4.45
N LYS A 88 4.10 -1.67 4.02
CA LYS A 88 4.05 -3.10 4.37
C LYS A 88 4.04 -3.30 5.88
N LYS A 89 5.02 -2.73 6.59
CA LYS A 89 5.10 -2.80 8.06
C LYS A 89 3.88 -2.19 8.75
N LYS A 90 3.29 -1.15 8.16
CA LYS A 90 2.07 -0.54 8.68
C LYS A 90 0.87 -1.49 8.53
N ALA A 91 0.73 -2.17 7.40
CA ALA A 91 -0.32 -3.17 7.17
C ALA A 91 -0.15 -4.38 8.10
N GLU A 92 1.06 -4.92 8.25
CA GLU A 92 1.39 -6.00 9.20
C GLU A 92 0.99 -5.62 10.63
N ARG A 93 1.37 -4.43 11.08
CA ARG A 93 1.00 -3.96 12.43
C ARG A 93 -0.51 -3.83 12.60
N LEU A 94 -1.23 -3.39 11.58
CA LEU A 94 -2.68 -3.30 11.62
C LEU A 94 -3.32 -4.70 11.74
N ILE A 95 -2.78 -5.72 11.07
CA ILE A 95 -3.23 -7.10 11.24
C ILE A 95 -2.99 -7.60 12.66
N GLU A 96 -1.80 -7.36 13.23
CA GLU A 96 -1.53 -7.72 14.63
C GLU A 96 -2.49 -7.02 15.60
N ASP A 97 -2.73 -5.72 15.39
CA ASP A 97 -3.71 -4.97 16.17
C ASP A 97 -5.16 -5.45 15.91
N ALA A 98 -5.45 -6.04 14.74
CA ALA A 98 -6.75 -6.64 14.44
C ALA A 98 -6.98 -7.94 15.19
N LYS A 99 -5.94 -8.79 15.29
CA LYS A 99 -5.97 -10.09 15.95
C LYS A 99 -5.94 -10.01 17.48
N ARG A 100 -5.28 -9.00 18.05
CA ARG A 100 -5.13 -8.87 19.52
C ARG A 100 -6.45 -9.04 20.30
N PRO A 101 -7.58 -8.38 19.95
CA PRO A 101 -8.84 -8.56 20.65
C PRO A 101 -9.45 -9.97 20.54
N LEU A 102 -9.08 -10.75 19.52
CA LEU A 102 -9.58 -12.12 19.36
C LEU A 102 -8.98 -13.07 20.41
N GLN A 103 -7.85 -12.71 21.03
CA GLN A 103 -7.23 -13.52 22.08
C GLN A 103 -8.12 -13.66 23.32
N GLU A 104 -9.01 -12.70 23.57
CA GLU A 104 -9.95 -12.71 24.69
C GLU A 104 -11.25 -13.47 24.39
N ILE A 105 -11.47 -13.86 23.12
CA ILE A 105 -12.65 -14.60 22.68
C ILE A 105 -12.39 -16.11 22.86
N PRO A 106 -13.35 -16.89 23.39
CA PRO A 106 -13.24 -18.34 23.45
C PRO A 106 -12.94 -18.98 22.09
N ASP A 107 -12.20 -20.09 22.12
CA ASP A 107 -11.85 -20.83 20.91
C ASP A 107 -13.12 -21.36 20.22
N SER A 108 -13.20 -21.10 18.91
CA SER A 108 -14.31 -21.48 18.05
C SER A 108 -13.88 -21.40 16.59
N GLU A 109 -14.54 -22.15 15.73
CA GLU A 109 -14.31 -22.11 14.27
C GLU A 109 -14.39 -20.68 13.72
N ALA A 110 -15.36 -19.89 14.18
CA ALA A 110 -15.49 -18.49 13.77
C ALA A 110 -14.30 -17.61 14.20
N LYS A 111 -13.64 -17.89 15.33
CA LYS A 111 -12.42 -17.18 15.73
C LYS A 111 -11.26 -17.53 14.81
N ASP A 112 -11.13 -18.81 14.46
CA ASP A 112 -10.10 -19.30 13.56
C ASP A 112 -10.26 -18.69 12.15
N ASP A 113 -11.49 -18.68 11.62
CA ASP A 113 -11.83 -18.02 10.34
C ASP A 113 -11.41 -16.54 10.32
N LEU A 114 -11.65 -15.81 11.41
CA LEU A 114 -11.23 -14.41 11.53
C LEU A 114 -9.70 -14.27 11.58
N ILE A 115 -8.99 -15.18 12.24
CA ILE A 115 -7.51 -15.15 12.21
C ILE A 115 -7.00 -15.41 10.80
N GLU A 116 -7.55 -16.40 10.10
CA GLU A 116 -7.19 -16.74 8.72
C GLU A 116 -7.47 -15.60 7.73
N ILE A 117 -8.63 -14.94 7.84
CA ILE A 117 -8.94 -13.75 7.02
C ILE A 117 -7.90 -12.65 7.25
N ALA A 118 -7.49 -12.42 8.51
CA ALA A 118 -6.50 -11.39 8.83
C ALA A 118 -5.12 -11.72 8.22
N ASP A 119 -4.71 -12.99 8.28
CA ASP A 119 -3.46 -13.46 7.67
C ASP A 119 -3.48 -13.38 6.14
N PHE A 120 -4.61 -13.73 5.53
CA PHE A 120 -4.78 -13.67 4.08
C PHE A 120 -4.54 -12.26 3.52
N VAL A 121 -4.92 -11.21 4.27
CA VAL A 121 -4.79 -9.82 3.80
C VAL A 121 -3.33 -9.40 3.59
N VAL A 122 -2.42 -9.81 4.47
CA VAL A 122 -0.98 -9.48 4.36
C VAL A 122 -0.18 -10.54 3.60
N GLY A 123 -0.68 -11.77 3.52
CA GLY A 123 -0.08 -12.87 2.77
C GLY A 123 -0.31 -12.84 1.26
N ARG A 124 -1.07 -11.85 0.73
CA ARG A 124 -1.22 -11.66 -0.72
C ARG A 124 0.14 -11.42 -1.36
N GLU A 125 0.56 -12.35 -2.22
CA GLU A 125 1.81 -12.22 -2.97
C GLU A 125 1.86 -10.87 -3.71
N ILE A 126 2.99 -10.21 -3.54
CA ILE A 126 3.35 -8.95 -4.17
C ILE A 126 4.06 -9.22 -5.51
#